data_AF-A0A7W1PT21-F1
#
_entry.id   AF-A0A7W1PT21-F1
#
_cell.length_a   1.000
_cell.length_b   1.000
_cell.length_c   1.000
_cell.angle_alpha   90.00
_cell.angle_beta   90.00
_cell.angle_gamma   90.00
#
_symmetry.space_group_name_H-M   'P 1'
#
loop_
_entity.id
_entity.type
_entity.pdbx_description
1 polymer ?
#
loop_
_entity_poly.entity_id
_entity_poly.type
_entity_poly.pdbx_seq_one_letter_code
_entity_poly.pdbx_strand_id
1 'polypeptide(L)'
;MLLKDYYGSDDCCPSVEGSIKLANGSDPFNEDFIKKVFKGELKDGQIHEGYYFDVAKKLSEALAQGLNISTFSIDSPQLKMYEKLKENIFAFSAAKSLTALQEYKKALTDENGNFVSYGQFRQKVTEVDEWFNDVHLQTEYKSARAMSQMADKWERFQKYSHLEYRTVGDSKVRDAHAKLDRLVLETSDPMWDKIWPPNDWNCRCTVVPAQGASVEGRERADTFSNSKEMKPYFKRNVGKEQTVFKGDHPYFARLSNEIKKGNLHQFMAEENYNMPSVEKIYEKGKRPDMKKAGTKEEAFSQWEKSSKKVKTVDGIEWDLSNQWKHVVQEHATENRWKYINNVKDVLENTDEVWSAREIAPNGKERVFKRYVKYYNEKPVIFSYDVDEPDKWTIYDAEVDETGKYTKLRNNIRRGVLIKR
;
A
#
# COMPACT_ATOMS: atom_id res chain seq x y z
N MET A 1 18.82 14.92 12.02
CA MET A 1 19.12 13.56 11.54
C MET A 1 19.05 13.57 10.02
N LEU A 2 20.14 13.18 9.35
CA LEU A 2 20.16 13.06 7.90
C LEU A 2 19.28 11.89 7.45
N LEU A 3 18.75 11.93 6.23
CA LEU A 3 17.87 10.87 5.74
C LEU A 3 18.59 9.52 5.71
N LYS A 4 19.84 9.49 5.24
CA LYS A 4 20.69 8.30 5.16
C LYS A 4 20.90 7.57 6.51
N ASP A 5 20.72 8.26 7.62
CA ASP A 5 20.95 7.74 8.97
C ASP A 5 19.62 7.42 9.68
N TYR A 6 18.47 7.54 9.02
CA TYR A 6 17.16 7.51 9.67
C TYR A 6 16.84 6.17 10.35
N TYR A 7 17.18 5.06 9.71
CA TYR A 7 17.00 3.72 10.31
C TYR A 7 18.07 3.38 11.36
N GLY A 8 19.03 4.30 11.58
CA GLY A 8 20.18 4.12 12.46
C GLY A 8 21.25 3.22 11.84
N SER A 9 22.48 3.33 12.35
CA SER A 9 23.58 2.40 12.12
C SER A 9 23.52 1.20 13.07
N ASP A 10 22.34 0.81 13.56
CA ASP A 10 22.22 -0.16 14.65
C ASP A 10 22.70 -1.55 14.19
N ASP A 11 23.99 -1.81 14.45
CA ASP A 11 24.73 -3.07 14.36
C ASP A 11 24.12 -4.22 15.20
N CYS A 12 22.97 -4.01 15.85
CA CYS A 12 22.25 -5.05 16.58
C CYS A 12 21.80 -6.21 15.68
N CYS A 13 21.78 -6.03 14.35
CA CYS A 13 21.56 -7.11 13.40
C CYS A 13 22.56 -7.02 12.23
N PRO A 14 23.79 -7.58 12.33
CA PRO A 14 24.53 -7.89 11.13
C PRO A 14 23.64 -8.77 10.25
N SER A 15 23.57 -8.41 8.98
CA SER A 15 22.84 -9.08 7.90
C SER A 15 22.86 -10.60 8.08
N VAL A 16 21.72 -11.20 8.40
CA VAL A 16 21.55 -12.66 8.31
C VAL A 16 21.06 -12.97 6.91
N GLU A 17 21.91 -13.71 6.18
CA GLU A 17 21.70 -14.47 4.94
C GLU A 17 20.79 -13.87 3.85
N GLY A 18 21.44 -13.37 2.81
CA GLY A 18 20.83 -12.86 1.58
C GLY A 18 20.48 -11.38 1.69
N SER A 19 21.29 -10.51 1.06
CA SER A 19 20.97 -9.09 0.89
C SER A 19 19.56 -8.97 0.27
N ILE A 20 18.63 -8.28 0.93
CA ILE A 20 17.31 -7.99 0.35
C ILE A 20 17.53 -7.03 -0.81
N LYS A 21 17.51 -7.55 -2.03
CA LYS A 21 17.70 -6.79 -3.26
C LYS A 21 16.37 -6.60 -4.00
N LEU A 22 16.25 -5.50 -4.71
CA LEU A 22 15.19 -5.32 -5.70
C LEU A 22 15.32 -6.39 -6.80
N ALA A 23 14.20 -6.72 -7.45
CA ALA A 23 14.06 -7.91 -8.29
C ALA A 23 15.05 -8.00 -9.46
N ASN A 24 15.65 -6.87 -9.87
CA ASN A 24 16.45 -6.79 -11.10
C ASN A 24 17.97 -6.68 -10.87
N GLY A 25 18.47 -6.50 -9.64
CA GLY A 25 19.91 -6.45 -9.32
C GLY A 25 20.77 -5.39 -10.04
N SER A 26 20.22 -4.70 -11.04
CA SER A 26 20.76 -3.57 -11.78
C SER A 26 20.42 -2.26 -11.08
N ASP A 27 20.94 -1.15 -11.60
CA ASP A 27 20.51 0.20 -11.23
C ASP A 27 18.97 0.29 -11.18
N PRO A 28 18.37 0.55 -10.01
CA PRO A 28 16.92 0.50 -9.83
C PRO A 28 16.16 1.55 -10.63
N PHE A 29 16.82 2.64 -11.04
CA PHE A 29 16.24 3.73 -11.82
C PHE A 29 16.65 3.68 -13.29
N ASN A 30 17.56 2.79 -13.71
CA ASN A 30 18.14 2.70 -15.04
C ASN A 30 18.87 3.98 -15.52
N GLU A 31 19.79 3.78 -16.48
CA GLU A 31 20.67 4.85 -16.97
C GLU A 31 19.92 5.94 -17.76
N ASP A 32 18.81 5.62 -18.42
CA ASP A 32 18.01 6.60 -19.18
C ASP A 32 17.33 7.60 -18.24
N PHE A 33 16.74 7.13 -17.14
CA PHE A 33 16.14 8.03 -16.15
C PHE A 33 17.19 8.94 -15.51
N ILE A 34 18.35 8.40 -15.13
CA ILE A 34 19.43 9.19 -14.51
C ILE A 34 19.91 10.29 -15.46
N LYS A 35 20.04 9.99 -16.75
CA LYS A 35 20.33 11.00 -17.78
C LYS A 35 19.23 12.06 -17.86
N LYS A 36 17.95 11.67 -17.78
CA LYS A 36 16.82 12.62 -17.76
C LYS A 36 16.84 13.52 -16.52
N VAL A 37 17.22 12.99 -15.35
CA VAL A 37 17.44 13.80 -14.14
C VAL A 37 18.54 14.83 -14.40
N PHE A 38 19.70 14.39 -14.90
CA PHE A 38 20.84 15.27 -15.18
C PHE A 38 20.52 16.40 -16.15
N LYS A 39 19.71 16.12 -17.17
CA LYS A 39 19.25 17.09 -18.17
C LYS A 39 18.09 17.97 -17.70
N GLY A 40 17.52 17.72 -16.53
CA GLY A 40 16.35 18.45 -16.03
C GLY A 40 15.05 18.15 -16.78
N GLU A 41 14.92 16.97 -17.40
CA GLU A 41 13.76 16.59 -18.24
C GLU A 41 12.60 15.98 -17.42
N LEU A 42 12.76 15.81 -16.11
CA LEU A 42 11.74 15.21 -15.23
C LEU A 42 10.98 16.25 -14.42
N LYS A 43 9.66 16.11 -14.39
CA LYS A 43 8.77 16.96 -13.59
C LYS A 43 9.00 16.74 -12.10
N ASP A 44 8.78 17.79 -11.31
CA ASP A 44 8.64 17.63 -9.86
C ASP A 44 7.42 16.75 -9.56
N GLY A 45 7.58 15.76 -8.69
CA GLY A 45 6.50 14.82 -8.36
C GLY A 45 6.31 13.65 -9.33
N GLN A 46 7.21 13.45 -10.31
CA GLN A 46 7.17 12.29 -11.21
C GLN A 46 7.76 11.04 -10.53
N ILE A 47 6.93 10.00 -10.41
CA ILE A 47 7.29 8.68 -9.87
C ILE A 47 8.01 7.89 -10.98
N HIS A 48 9.15 7.28 -10.64
CA HIS A 48 9.76 6.27 -11.49
C HIS A 48 8.98 4.95 -11.41
N GLU A 49 8.29 4.56 -12.47
CA GLU A 49 7.38 3.40 -12.53
C GLU A 49 8.06 2.07 -12.19
N GLY A 50 9.20 1.75 -12.80
CA GLY A 50 9.91 0.48 -12.55
C GLY A 50 10.34 0.33 -11.07
N TYR A 51 11.13 1.29 -10.58
CA TYR A 51 11.48 1.41 -9.17
C TYR A 51 10.29 1.34 -8.20
N TYR A 52 9.20 2.08 -8.49
CA TYR A 52 7.98 2.05 -7.70
C TYR A 52 7.41 0.64 -7.56
N PHE A 53 7.25 -0.08 -8.68
CA PHE A 53 6.72 -1.44 -8.67
C PHE A 53 7.69 -2.45 -8.04
N ASP A 54 9.01 -2.29 -8.23
CA ASP A 54 10.01 -3.18 -7.64
C ASP A 54 10.01 -3.09 -6.11
N VAL A 55 9.95 -1.87 -5.55
CA VAL A 55 9.82 -1.65 -4.10
C VAL A 55 8.48 -2.17 -3.60
N ALA A 56 7.38 -1.83 -4.27
CA ALA A 56 6.03 -2.23 -3.86
C ALA A 56 5.87 -3.75 -3.85
N LYS A 57 6.38 -4.44 -4.88
CA LYS A 57 6.42 -5.89 -4.96
C LYS A 57 7.23 -6.48 -3.81
N LYS A 58 8.47 -5.99 -3.61
CA LYS A 58 9.38 -6.52 -2.58
C LYS A 58 8.79 -6.38 -1.17
N LEU A 59 8.18 -5.24 -0.86
CA LEU A 59 7.57 -5.03 0.45
C LEU A 59 6.22 -5.77 0.58
N SER A 60 5.46 -5.95 -0.50
CA SER A 60 4.24 -6.78 -0.49
C SER A 60 4.54 -8.27 -0.26
N GLU A 61 5.67 -8.78 -0.77
CA GLU A 61 6.18 -10.12 -0.43
C GLU A 61 6.41 -10.26 1.08
N ALA A 62 6.99 -9.22 1.72
CA ALA A 62 7.18 -9.19 3.17
C ALA A 62 5.85 -9.20 3.93
N LEU A 63 4.83 -8.47 3.44
CA LEU A 63 3.49 -8.47 4.02
C LEU A 63 2.87 -9.87 3.98
N ALA A 64 2.87 -10.51 2.81
CA ALA A 64 2.29 -11.83 2.61
C ALA A 64 2.98 -12.89 3.51
N GLN A 65 4.31 -12.82 3.65
CA GLN A 65 5.05 -13.67 4.59
C GLN A 65 4.66 -13.42 6.04
N GLY A 66 4.45 -12.17 6.43
CA GLY A 66 4.10 -11.85 7.81
C GLY A 66 2.65 -12.19 8.17
N LEU A 67 1.73 -12.06 7.23
CA LEU A 67 0.32 -12.48 7.38
C LEU A 67 0.12 -13.99 7.17
N ASN A 68 1.17 -14.72 6.77
CA ASN A 68 1.13 -16.14 6.43
C ASN A 68 0.05 -16.47 5.37
N ILE A 69 -0.03 -15.67 4.31
CA ILE A 69 -1.02 -15.84 3.26
C ILE A 69 -0.53 -16.91 2.29
N SER A 70 -1.25 -18.04 2.25
CA SER A 70 -1.03 -19.12 1.29
C SER A 70 -1.98 -19.05 0.09
N THR A 71 -3.16 -18.44 0.26
CA THR A 71 -4.18 -18.27 -0.78
C THR A 71 -4.74 -16.85 -0.77
N PHE A 72 -4.89 -16.26 -1.96
CA PHE A 72 -5.46 -14.93 -2.14
C PHE A 72 -6.93 -15.06 -2.55
N SER A 73 -7.79 -15.42 -1.61
CA SER A 73 -9.25 -15.48 -1.83
C SER A 73 -9.95 -14.26 -1.24
N ILE A 74 -10.91 -13.68 -1.95
CA ILE A 74 -11.63 -12.48 -1.53
C ILE A 74 -12.32 -12.62 -0.17
N ASP A 75 -12.76 -13.83 0.16
CA ASP A 75 -13.46 -14.14 1.41
C ASP A 75 -12.51 -14.43 2.59
N SER A 76 -11.19 -14.41 2.36
CA SER A 76 -10.19 -14.64 3.41
C SER A 76 -10.08 -13.43 4.35
N PRO A 77 -10.20 -13.62 5.68
CA PRO A 77 -9.97 -12.55 6.65
C PRO A 77 -8.59 -11.88 6.53
N GLN A 78 -7.55 -12.67 6.18
CA GLN A 78 -6.18 -12.17 6.01
C GLN A 78 -6.04 -11.29 4.78
N LEU A 79 -6.80 -11.55 3.71
CA LEU A 79 -6.74 -10.73 2.49
C LEU A 79 -7.19 -9.30 2.76
N LYS A 80 -8.23 -9.12 3.58
CA LYS A 80 -8.70 -7.79 3.99
C LYS A 80 -7.59 -6.97 4.64
N MET A 81 -6.87 -7.55 5.61
CA MET A 81 -5.72 -6.89 6.22
C MET A 81 -4.59 -6.66 5.21
N TYR A 82 -4.30 -7.65 4.36
CA TYR A 82 -3.28 -7.53 3.33
C TYR A 82 -3.52 -6.37 2.38
N GLU A 83 -4.74 -6.21 1.85
CA GLU A 83 -5.04 -5.16 0.89
C GLU A 83 -4.93 -3.75 1.52
N LYS A 84 -5.29 -3.60 2.80
CA LYS A 84 -5.09 -2.33 3.54
C LYS A 84 -3.61 -2.00 3.75
N LEU A 85 -2.82 -2.98 4.16
CA LEU A 85 -1.37 -2.79 4.35
C LEU A 85 -0.66 -2.60 3.01
N LYS A 86 -1.08 -3.31 1.97
CA LYS A 86 -0.56 -3.23 0.61
C LYS A 86 -0.80 -1.85 0.01
N GLU A 87 -1.99 -1.28 0.17
CA GLU A 87 -2.26 0.11 -0.25
C GLU A 87 -1.23 1.08 0.36
N ASN A 88 -0.97 0.97 1.67
CA ASN A 88 0.05 1.79 2.33
C ASN A 88 1.48 1.50 1.82
N ILE A 89 1.83 0.25 1.52
CA ILE A 89 3.13 -0.11 0.92
C ILE A 89 3.31 0.53 -0.45
N PHE A 90 2.28 0.54 -1.29
CA PHE A 90 2.37 1.20 -2.60
C PHE A 90 2.50 2.72 -2.41
N ALA A 91 1.76 3.34 -1.48
CA ALA A 91 1.93 4.76 -1.15
C ALA A 91 3.36 5.08 -0.67
N PHE A 92 3.91 4.23 0.18
CA PHE A 92 5.28 4.33 0.66
C PHE A 92 6.29 4.19 -0.49
N SER A 93 6.05 3.28 -1.42
CA SER A 93 6.91 3.06 -2.60
C SER A 93 6.93 4.29 -3.52
N ALA A 94 5.78 4.96 -3.70
CA ALA A 94 5.70 6.22 -4.42
C ALA A 94 6.49 7.32 -3.68
N ALA A 95 6.28 7.47 -2.37
CA ALA A 95 7.01 8.44 -1.55
C ALA A 95 8.53 8.20 -1.59
N LYS A 96 8.95 6.93 -1.55
CA LYS A 96 10.34 6.49 -1.68
C LYS A 96 10.92 6.90 -3.04
N SER A 97 10.20 6.63 -4.14
CA SER A 97 10.59 7.03 -5.50
C SER A 97 10.78 8.55 -5.63
N LEU A 98 9.83 9.33 -5.12
CA LEU A 98 9.90 10.80 -5.15
C LEU A 98 11.03 11.35 -4.30
N THR A 99 11.30 10.75 -3.15
CA THR A 99 12.42 11.16 -2.29
C THR A 99 13.75 10.85 -2.95
N ALA A 100 13.90 9.70 -3.62
CA ALA A 100 15.11 9.39 -4.38
C ALA A 100 15.35 10.42 -5.50
N LEU A 101 14.30 10.81 -6.25
CA LEU A 101 14.40 11.88 -7.25
C LEU A 101 14.87 13.20 -6.63
N GLN A 102 14.42 13.56 -5.42
CA GLN A 102 14.89 14.74 -4.71
C GLN A 102 16.38 14.64 -4.33
N GLU A 103 16.84 13.48 -3.85
CA GLU A 103 18.25 13.26 -3.53
C GLU A 103 19.13 13.30 -4.78
N TYR A 104 18.68 12.75 -5.90
CA TYR A 104 19.39 12.89 -7.18
C TYR A 104 19.44 14.35 -7.63
N LYS A 105 18.34 15.10 -7.51
CA LYS A 105 18.37 16.54 -7.85
C LYS A 105 19.38 17.32 -7.01
N LYS A 106 19.56 16.98 -5.72
CA LYS A 106 20.62 17.57 -4.89
C LYS A 106 22.03 17.18 -5.35
N ALA A 107 22.19 16.01 -5.95
CA ALA A 107 23.46 15.55 -6.48
C ALA A 107 23.92 16.32 -7.74
N LEU A 108 23.04 17.13 -8.36
CA LEU A 108 23.38 17.96 -9.52
C LEU A 108 24.38 19.07 -9.21
N THR A 109 24.49 19.47 -7.95
CA THR A 109 25.40 20.54 -7.52
C THR A 109 26.43 20.03 -6.50
N ASP A 110 27.57 20.72 -6.42
CA ASP A 110 28.54 20.56 -5.32
C ASP A 110 28.12 21.35 -4.07
N GLU A 111 28.96 21.32 -3.04
CA GLU A 111 28.72 22.03 -1.76
C GLU A 111 28.69 23.56 -1.92
N ASN A 112 29.29 24.07 -3.00
CA ASN A 112 29.33 25.50 -3.33
C ASN A 112 28.16 25.92 -4.24
N GLY A 113 27.29 24.98 -4.64
CA GLY A 113 26.17 25.22 -5.54
C GLY A 113 26.51 25.20 -7.03
N ASN A 114 27.73 24.81 -7.42
CA ASN A 114 28.11 24.70 -8.83
C ASN A 114 27.62 23.37 -9.42
N PHE A 115 27.17 23.39 -10.67
CA PHE A 115 26.81 22.17 -11.40
C PHE A 115 28.02 21.24 -11.55
N VAL A 116 27.82 19.96 -11.24
CA VAL A 116 28.87 18.93 -11.38
C VAL A 116 28.85 18.31 -12.78
N SER A 117 29.96 17.69 -13.16
CA SER A 117 30.00 16.87 -14.39
C SER A 117 29.09 15.64 -14.29
N TYR A 118 28.68 15.07 -15.44
CA TYR A 118 27.86 13.86 -15.44
C TYR A 118 28.50 12.71 -14.66
N GLY A 119 29.82 12.52 -14.77
CA GLY A 119 30.54 11.46 -14.04
C GLY A 119 30.47 11.64 -12.53
N GLN A 120 30.65 12.86 -12.03
CA GLN A 120 30.52 13.18 -10.61
C GLN A 120 29.07 13.04 -10.11
N PHE A 121 28.10 13.50 -10.91
CA PHE A 121 26.68 13.30 -10.62
C PHE A 121 26.36 11.81 -10.50
N ARG A 122 26.84 11.00 -11.45
CA ARG A 122 26.61 9.56 -11.46
C ARG A 122 27.18 8.86 -10.22
N GLN A 123 28.38 9.24 -9.80
CA GLN A 123 28.98 8.72 -8.57
C GLN A 123 28.12 9.04 -7.34
N LYS A 124 27.67 10.29 -7.20
CA LYS A 124 26.78 10.69 -6.10
C LYS A 124 25.43 9.94 -6.13
N VAL A 125 24.88 9.71 -7.31
CA VAL A 125 23.65 8.90 -7.49
C VAL A 125 23.87 7.47 -7.02
N THR A 126 25.01 6.85 -7.36
CA THR A 126 25.36 5.51 -6.87
C THR A 126 25.44 5.45 -5.34
N GLU A 127 26.05 6.45 -4.71
CA GLU A 127 26.07 6.55 -3.25
C GLU A 127 24.64 6.66 -2.67
N VAL A 128 23.76 7.44 -3.29
CA VAL A 128 22.33 7.50 -2.93
C VAL A 128 21.68 6.13 -3.01
N ASP A 129 21.90 5.42 -4.11
CA ASP A 129 21.31 4.10 -4.34
C ASP A 129 21.73 3.06 -3.31
N GLU A 130 22.99 3.07 -2.88
CA GLU A 130 23.50 2.13 -1.87
C GLU A 130 22.70 2.22 -0.57
N TRP A 131 22.57 3.41 0.01
CA TRP A 131 21.84 3.53 1.28
C TRP A 131 20.32 3.45 1.12
N PHE A 132 19.74 3.86 -0.03
CA PHE A 132 18.30 3.73 -0.29
C PHE A 132 17.86 2.28 -0.53
N ASN A 133 18.65 1.53 -1.31
CA ASN A 133 18.23 0.26 -1.90
C ASN A 133 18.91 -0.95 -1.29
N ASP A 134 19.94 -0.75 -0.47
CA ASP A 134 20.51 -1.80 0.37
C ASP A 134 20.12 -1.57 1.84
N VAL A 135 20.70 -0.54 2.48
CA VAL A 135 20.57 -0.32 3.93
C VAL A 135 19.12 -0.08 4.35
N HIS A 136 18.46 0.91 3.74
CA HIS A 136 17.07 1.24 4.05
C HIS A 136 16.12 0.12 3.64
N LEU A 137 16.29 -0.45 2.45
CA LEU A 137 15.40 -1.52 1.95
C LEU A 137 15.39 -2.75 2.86
N GLN A 138 16.54 -3.14 3.43
CA GLN A 138 16.60 -4.23 4.39
C GLN A 138 15.74 -3.96 5.64
N THR A 139 15.83 -2.77 6.21
CA THR A 139 15.05 -2.39 7.40
C THR A 139 13.58 -2.25 7.06
N GLU A 140 13.26 -1.65 5.91
CA GLU A 140 11.89 -1.51 5.42
C GLU A 140 11.21 -2.87 5.21
N TYR A 141 11.90 -3.82 4.58
CA TYR A 141 11.39 -5.18 4.37
C TYR A 141 11.11 -5.90 5.69
N LYS A 142 12.07 -5.87 6.63
CA LYS A 142 11.91 -6.47 7.96
C LYS A 142 10.76 -5.82 8.72
N SER A 143 10.62 -4.49 8.60
CA SER A 143 9.53 -3.73 9.22
C SER A 143 8.19 -4.11 8.65
N ALA A 144 8.04 -4.17 7.32
CA ALA A 144 6.81 -4.58 6.66
C ALA A 144 6.36 -5.98 7.12
N ARG A 145 7.29 -6.94 7.18
CA ARG A 145 7.02 -8.29 7.69
C ARG A 145 6.60 -8.29 9.17
N ALA A 146 7.36 -7.63 10.04
CA ALA A 146 7.09 -7.62 11.48
C ALA A 146 5.76 -6.90 11.80
N MET A 147 5.51 -5.76 11.14
CA MET A 147 4.27 -5.00 11.26
C MET A 147 3.06 -5.83 10.82
N SER A 148 3.16 -6.55 9.70
CA SER A 148 2.05 -7.38 9.22
C SER A 148 1.80 -8.60 10.11
N GLN A 149 2.85 -9.25 10.64
CA GLN A 149 2.71 -10.30 11.67
C GLN A 149 1.94 -9.80 12.90
N MET A 150 2.29 -8.60 13.37
CA MET A 150 1.66 -8.03 14.55
C MET A 150 0.25 -7.51 14.27
N ALA A 151 -0.07 -7.15 13.03
CA ALA A 151 -1.43 -6.85 12.60
C ALA A 151 -2.34 -8.09 12.59
N ASP A 152 -1.86 -9.21 12.03
CA ASP A 152 -2.59 -10.50 12.05
C ASP A 152 -2.84 -10.97 13.49
N LYS A 153 -1.82 -10.84 14.35
CA LYS A 153 -1.95 -11.17 15.78
C LYS A 153 -3.04 -10.35 16.45
N TRP A 154 -3.10 -9.03 16.23
CA TRP A 154 -4.15 -8.20 16.80
C TRP A 154 -5.54 -8.67 16.37
N GLU A 155 -5.74 -8.94 15.07
CA GLU A 155 -7.02 -9.42 14.55
C GLU A 155 -7.45 -10.74 15.21
N ARG A 156 -6.53 -11.70 15.32
CA ARG A 156 -6.82 -13.02 15.90
C ARG A 156 -6.96 -13.01 17.41
N PHE A 157 -6.28 -12.11 18.11
CA PHE A 157 -6.14 -12.18 19.55
C PHE A 157 -7.20 -11.39 20.31
N GLN A 158 -7.97 -10.55 19.63
CA GLN A 158 -9.10 -9.80 20.21
C GLN A 158 -10.13 -10.69 20.94
N LYS A 159 -10.21 -11.99 20.61
CA LYS A 159 -11.11 -12.95 21.27
C LYS A 159 -10.64 -13.44 22.64
N TYR A 160 -9.38 -13.22 23.01
CA TYR A 160 -8.85 -13.64 24.32
C TYR A 160 -9.04 -12.52 25.34
N SER A 161 -9.18 -12.85 26.62
CA SER A 161 -9.35 -11.82 27.66
C SER A 161 -8.05 -11.10 28.02
N HIS A 162 -6.92 -11.79 27.93
CA HIS A 162 -5.60 -11.27 28.29
C HIS A 162 -4.57 -11.66 27.25
N LEU A 163 -3.57 -10.80 27.10
CA LEU A 163 -2.43 -10.96 26.22
C LEU A 163 -1.14 -10.77 27.01
N GLU A 164 -0.10 -11.49 26.61
CA GLU A 164 1.22 -11.40 27.20
C GLU A 164 2.25 -10.89 26.19
N TYR A 165 3.00 -9.88 26.60
CA TYR A 165 4.15 -9.37 25.88
C TYR A 165 5.35 -10.32 26.06
N ARG A 166 5.98 -10.69 24.95
CA ARG A 166 7.13 -11.59 24.93
C ARG A 166 8.26 -11.00 24.11
N THR A 167 9.49 -11.28 24.52
CA THR A 167 10.69 -11.02 23.74
C THR A 167 11.35 -12.35 23.35
N VAL A 168 12.23 -12.33 22.35
CA VAL A 168 13.04 -13.52 22.02
C VAL A 168 14.05 -13.87 23.14
N GLY A 169 14.39 -12.90 24.01
CA GLY A 169 15.28 -13.12 25.15
C GLY A 169 16.78 -13.24 24.80
N ASP A 170 17.16 -12.94 23.56
CA ASP A 170 18.57 -12.91 23.15
C ASP A 170 19.25 -11.56 23.42
N SER A 171 20.57 -11.52 23.27
CA SER A 171 21.39 -10.31 23.47
C SER A 171 21.12 -9.18 22.48
N LYS A 172 20.27 -9.39 21.46
CA LYS A 172 19.87 -8.38 20.47
C LYS A 172 18.55 -7.71 20.85
N VAL A 173 17.86 -8.18 21.89
CA VAL A 173 16.71 -7.48 22.46
C VAL A 173 17.23 -6.25 23.22
N ARG A 174 16.73 -5.06 22.85
CA ARG A 174 17.06 -3.82 23.58
C ARG A 174 16.63 -3.94 25.04
N ASP A 175 17.47 -3.50 25.98
CA ASP A 175 17.21 -3.59 27.43
C ASP A 175 15.86 -3.00 27.84
N ALA A 176 15.45 -1.90 27.21
CA ALA A 176 14.16 -1.27 27.44
C ALA A 176 12.97 -2.19 27.08
N HIS A 177 13.11 -3.02 26.04
CA HIS A 177 12.09 -3.99 25.64
C HIS A 177 12.14 -5.25 26.50
N ALA A 178 13.33 -5.70 26.92
CA ALA A 178 13.48 -6.87 27.81
C ALA A 178 12.74 -6.67 29.14
N LYS A 179 12.65 -5.42 29.62
CA LYS A 179 11.84 -5.05 30.80
C LYS A 179 10.34 -5.28 30.63
N LEU A 180 9.83 -5.40 29.41
CA LEU A 180 8.43 -5.72 29.12
C LEU A 180 8.17 -7.22 29.05
N ASP A 181 9.21 -8.07 29.08
CA ASP A 181 9.02 -9.51 28.98
C ASP A 181 8.10 -10.02 30.11
N ARG A 182 7.16 -10.89 29.72
CA ARG A 182 6.13 -11.51 30.59
C ARG A 182 5.12 -10.55 31.19
N LEU A 183 5.01 -9.34 30.67
CA LEU A 183 3.93 -8.44 31.02
C LEU A 183 2.59 -8.99 30.50
N VAL A 184 1.59 -9.07 31.36
CA VAL A 184 0.24 -9.54 31.04
C VAL A 184 -0.74 -8.40 31.24
N LEU A 185 -1.50 -8.05 30.20
CA LEU A 185 -2.56 -7.05 30.28
C LEU A 185 -3.86 -7.63 29.74
N GLU A 186 -4.99 -7.08 30.18
CA GLU A 186 -6.26 -7.31 29.50
C GLU A 186 -6.14 -6.89 28.02
N THR A 187 -6.81 -7.62 27.14
CA THR A 187 -6.84 -7.30 25.70
C THR A 187 -7.43 -5.90 25.43
N SER A 188 -8.35 -5.45 26.29
CA SER A 188 -8.96 -4.12 26.26
C SER A 188 -8.09 -3.01 26.82
N ASP A 189 -6.94 -3.30 27.44
CA ASP A 189 -6.11 -2.27 28.04
C ASP A 189 -5.57 -1.29 26.98
N PRO A 190 -5.78 0.03 27.13
CA PRO A 190 -5.35 1.04 26.15
C PRO A 190 -3.83 1.12 26.01
N MET A 191 -3.06 0.48 26.88
CA MET A 191 -1.61 0.38 26.76
C MET A 191 -1.19 -0.36 25.48
N TRP A 192 -2.03 -1.26 24.95
CA TRP A 192 -1.80 -1.88 23.64
C TRP A 192 -1.82 -0.86 22.49
N ASP A 193 -2.32 0.36 22.67
CA ASP A 193 -2.19 1.43 21.67
C ASP A 193 -0.84 2.13 21.72
N LYS A 194 0.01 1.77 22.69
CA LYS A 194 1.30 2.43 22.92
C LYS A 194 2.47 1.47 22.81
N ILE A 195 2.33 0.21 23.22
CA ILE A 195 3.46 -0.73 23.32
C ILE A 195 3.32 -1.96 22.43
N TRP A 196 2.29 -2.02 21.58
CA TRP A 196 2.08 -3.15 20.69
C TRP A 196 3.26 -3.26 19.71
N PRO A 197 4.03 -4.36 19.72
CA PRO A 197 5.20 -4.50 18.87
C PRO A 197 4.89 -4.31 17.38
N PRO A 198 5.89 -3.89 16.59
CA PRO A 198 7.26 -3.55 16.99
C PRO A 198 7.37 -2.17 17.67
N ASN A 199 8.24 -2.06 18.67
CA ASN A 199 8.48 -0.82 19.43
C ASN A 199 9.70 -0.01 18.96
N ASP A 200 10.45 -0.54 17.98
CA ASP A 200 11.56 0.13 17.30
C ASP A 200 11.90 -0.61 15.98
N TRP A 201 12.79 -0.07 15.16
CA TRP A 201 13.33 -0.78 13.99
C TRP A 201 14.02 -2.07 14.41
N ASN A 202 13.84 -3.13 13.62
CA ASN A 202 14.37 -4.48 13.90
C ASN A 202 13.95 -5.04 15.28
N CYS A 203 12.78 -4.66 15.81
CA CYS A 203 12.26 -5.18 17.06
C CYS A 203 12.07 -6.71 17.02
N ARG A 204 12.43 -7.38 18.12
CA ARG A 204 12.36 -8.84 18.31
C ARG A 204 11.32 -9.20 19.38
N CYS A 205 10.26 -8.39 19.48
CA CYS A 205 9.22 -8.54 20.48
C CYS A 205 7.92 -8.98 19.83
N THR A 206 7.05 -9.59 20.62
CA THR A 206 5.80 -10.15 20.14
C THR A 206 4.75 -10.19 21.25
N VAL A 207 3.55 -10.61 20.90
CA VAL A 207 2.45 -10.83 21.84
C VAL A 207 1.90 -12.23 21.64
N VAL A 208 1.42 -12.86 22.72
CA VAL A 208 0.76 -14.17 22.72
C VAL A 208 -0.52 -14.13 23.58
N PRO A 209 -1.52 -15.00 23.32
CA PRO A 209 -2.67 -15.13 24.20
C PRO A 209 -2.29 -15.63 25.59
N ALA A 210 -2.91 -15.07 26.64
CA ALA A 210 -2.67 -15.43 28.04
C ALA A 210 -4.00 -15.63 28.81
N GLN A 211 -4.93 -16.37 28.22
CA GLN A 211 -6.27 -16.57 28.78
C GLN A 211 -6.23 -17.05 30.24
N GLY A 212 -6.92 -16.34 31.14
CA GLY A 212 -7.03 -16.70 32.55
C GLY A 212 -5.83 -16.30 33.41
N ALA A 213 -4.81 -15.65 32.84
CA ALA A 213 -3.74 -15.02 33.61
C ALA A 213 -4.25 -13.77 34.34
N SER A 214 -3.56 -13.38 35.41
CA SER A 214 -3.78 -12.11 36.09
C SER A 214 -2.95 -11.00 35.43
N VAL A 215 -3.47 -9.77 35.46
CA VAL A 215 -2.71 -8.60 35.00
C VAL A 215 -1.42 -8.47 35.81
N GLU A 216 -0.30 -8.33 35.09
CA GLU A 216 1.04 -8.22 35.67
C GLU A 216 1.88 -7.23 34.85
N GLY A 217 2.60 -6.33 35.53
CA GLY A 217 3.57 -5.44 34.88
C GLY A 217 2.98 -4.15 34.29
N ARG A 218 1.71 -3.82 34.55
CA ARG A 218 1.07 -2.58 34.05
C ARG A 218 1.89 -1.31 34.29
N GLU A 219 2.54 -1.18 35.45
CA GLU A 219 3.47 -0.09 35.79
C GLU A 219 4.75 -0.07 34.93
N ARG A 220 5.30 -1.25 34.61
CA ARG A 220 6.44 -1.39 33.68
C ARG A 220 6.07 -0.86 32.30
N ALA A 221 4.86 -1.15 31.82
CA ALA A 221 4.35 -0.62 30.57
C ALA A 221 4.13 0.90 30.60
N ASP A 222 3.57 1.46 31.69
CA ASP A 222 3.45 2.92 31.82
C ASP A 222 4.82 3.58 31.75
N THR A 223 5.77 3.08 32.53
CA THR A 223 7.14 3.59 32.58
C THR A 223 7.78 3.57 31.19
N PHE A 224 7.71 2.44 30.49
CA PHE A 224 8.25 2.33 29.14
C PHE A 224 7.55 3.28 28.16
N SER A 225 6.21 3.31 28.15
CA SER A 225 5.42 4.10 27.20
C SER A 225 5.63 5.62 27.32
N ASN A 226 6.11 6.09 28.47
CA ASN A 226 6.42 7.49 28.77
C ASN A 226 7.94 7.78 28.76
N SER A 227 8.77 6.76 28.53
CA SER A 227 10.22 6.91 28.43
C SER A 227 10.65 7.41 27.05
N LYS A 228 11.89 7.88 26.95
CA LYS A 228 12.52 8.26 25.67
C LYS A 228 12.79 7.08 24.74
N GLU A 229 12.85 5.87 25.29
CA GLU A 229 13.06 4.63 24.54
C GLU A 229 11.85 4.29 23.65
N MET A 230 10.65 4.69 24.07
CA MET A 230 9.45 4.55 23.26
C MET A 230 9.35 5.68 22.24
N LYS A 231 9.89 5.45 21.04
CA LYS A 231 9.87 6.42 19.94
C LYS A 231 8.43 6.72 19.49
N PRO A 232 8.03 7.99 19.32
CA PRO A 232 6.66 8.37 18.92
C PRO A 232 6.13 7.67 17.67
N TYR A 233 7.00 7.40 16.68
CA TYR A 233 6.65 6.69 15.46
C TYR A 233 6.06 5.29 15.72
N PHE A 234 6.54 4.60 16.75
CA PHE A 234 6.12 3.24 17.12
C PHE A 234 5.01 3.20 18.18
N LYS A 235 4.61 4.34 18.74
CA LYS A 235 3.57 4.43 19.76
C LYS A 235 2.18 4.31 19.14
N ARG A 236 1.84 3.09 18.74
CA ARG A 236 0.65 2.72 18.00
C ARG A 236 0.31 1.25 18.18
N ASN A 237 -0.88 0.87 17.70
CA ASN A 237 -1.22 -0.51 17.42
C ASN A 237 -1.38 -0.70 15.91
N VAL A 238 -0.43 -1.38 15.28
CA VAL A 238 -0.43 -1.62 13.82
C VAL A 238 -1.66 -2.40 13.34
N GLY A 239 -2.23 -3.28 14.17
CA GLY A 239 -3.45 -4.01 13.83
C GLY A 239 -4.70 -3.12 13.82
N LYS A 240 -4.76 -2.14 14.72
CA LYS A 240 -5.85 -1.14 14.74
C LYS A 240 -5.68 -0.08 13.64
N GLU A 241 -4.47 0.41 13.43
CA GLU A 241 -4.20 1.45 12.43
C GLU A 241 -4.11 0.93 10.99
N GLN A 242 -3.90 -0.38 10.81
CA GLN A 242 -3.91 -1.05 9.50
C GLN A 242 -3.00 -0.36 8.45
N THR A 243 -1.84 0.11 8.92
CA THR A 243 -0.88 0.90 8.15
C THR A 243 0.54 0.51 8.57
N VAL A 244 1.44 0.21 7.63
CA VAL A 244 2.83 -0.20 7.92
C VAL A 244 3.69 1.02 8.23
N PHE A 245 3.78 1.95 7.28
CA PHE A 245 4.56 3.17 7.37
C PHE A 245 3.63 4.38 7.52
N LYS A 246 3.75 5.10 8.62
CA LYS A 246 2.90 6.26 8.94
C LYS A 246 3.28 7.48 8.12
N GLY A 247 2.35 8.44 8.00
CA GLY A 247 2.58 9.69 7.28
C GLY A 247 3.67 10.61 7.85
N ASP A 248 4.11 10.40 9.09
CA ASP A 248 5.26 11.09 9.70
C ASP A 248 6.61 10.42 9.34
N HIS A 249 6.61 9.34 8.55
CA HIS A 249 7.83 8.77 7.99
C HIS A 249 8.57 9.79 7.10
N PRO A 250 9.91 9.86 7.14
CA PRO A 250 10.66 10.92 6.45
C PRO A 250 10.46 10.97 4.92
N TYR A 251 10.09 9.86 4.28
CA TYR A 251 9.75 9.88 2.85
C TYR A 251 8.42 10.61 2.59
N PHE A 252 7.41 10.40 3.43
CA PHE A 252 6.14 11.12 3.32
C PHE A 252 6.28 12.59 3.75
N ALA A 253 7.04 12.84 4.83
CA ALA A 253 7.24 14.19 5.37
C ALA A 253 7.94 15.14 4.39
N ARG A 254 8.75 14.63 3.46
CA ARG A 254 9.47 15.40 2.43
C ARG A 254 8.69 15.63 1.13
N LEU A 255 7.50 15.03 0.98
CA LEU A 255 6.64 15.34 -0.16
C LEU A 255 6.14 16.79 -0.06
N SER A 256 6.00 17.47 -1.20
CA SER A 256 5.47 18.85 -1.23
C SER A 256 4.03 18.88 -0.73
N ASN A 257 3.56 20.04 -0.24
CA ASN A 257 2.17 20.18 0.20
C ASN A 257 1.15 19.93 -0.93
N GLU A 258 1.57 20.12 -2.20
CA GLU A 258 0.77 19.80 -3.38
C GLU A 258 0.59 18.29 -3.59
N ILE A 259 1.62 17.50 -3.29
CA ILE A 259 1.59 16.03 -3.28
C ILE A 259 0.91 15.51 -1.99
N LYS A 260 0.98 16.26 -0.90
CA LYS A 260 0.29 15.99 0.38
C LYS A 260 -1.17 16.45 0.39
N LYS A 261 -1.83 16.72 -0.74
CA LYS A 261 -3.26 17.08 -0.77
C LYS A 261 -4.10 15.90 -0.28
N GLY A 262 -4.29 15.84 1.04
CA GLY A 262 -4.94 14.78 1.80
C GLY A 262 -3.93 13.94 2.59
N ASN A 263 -4.25 13.64 3.86
CA ASN A 263 -3.51 12.71 4.72
C ASN A 263 -3.52 11.24 4.23
N LEU A 264 -3.96 11.01 2.98
CA LEU A 264 -4.31 9.71 2.41
C LEU A 264 -3.37 9.30 1.26
N HIS A 265 -2.32 10.08 0.98
CA HIS A 265 -1.26 9.75 0.01
C HIS A 265 -1.77 9.35 -1.38
N GLN A 266 -2.68 10.17 -1.95
CA GLN A 266 -3.27 9.91 -3.26
C GLN A 266 -2.41 10.50 -4.38
N PHE A 267 -2.07 9.69 -5.38
CA PHE A 267 -1.33 10.10 -6.56
C PHE A 267 -2.22 10.04 -7.81
N MET A 268 -1.93 10.88 -8.80
CA MET A 268 -2.71 10.98 -10.04
C MET A 268 -1.95 10.32 -11.19
N ALA A 269 -2.67 9.59 -12.05
CA ALA A 269 -2.10 8.92 -13.23
C ALA A 269 -1.23 9.85 -14.11
N GLU A 270 -1.76 11.02 -14.46
CA GLU A 270 -1.10 11.94 -15.40
C GLU A 270 0.02 12.75 -14.74
N GLU A 271 -0.20 13.20 -13.50
CA GLU A 271 0.73 14.10 -12.80
C GLU A 271 1.91 13.34 -12.22
N ASN A 272 1.66 12.20 -11.57
CA ASN A 272 2.69 11.47 -10.82
C ASN A 272 3.23 10.28 -11.58
N TYR A 273 2.36 9.46 -12.18
CA TYR A 273 2.78 8.25 -12.89
C TYR A 273 3.14 8.49 -14.36
N ASN A 274 3.05 9.75 -14.84
CA ASN A 274 3.31 10.13 -16.23
C ASN A 274 2.53 9.28 -17.25
N MET A 275 1.32 8.87 -16.88
CA MET A 275 0.42 8.10 -17.73
C MET A 275 -0.36 9.02 -18.68
N PRO A 276 -0.77 8.54 -19.88
CA PRO A 276 -1.63 9.33 -20.76
C PRO A 276 -2.98 9.60 -20.10
N SER A 277 -3.61 10.75 -20.42
CA SER A 277 -5.01 11.02 -20.07
C SER A 277 -5.94 10.00 -20.72
N VAL A 278 -7.17 9.90 -20.23
CA VAL A 278 -8.15 8.98 -20.81
C VAL A 278 -8.40 9.32 -22.28
N GLU A 279 -8.49 10.61 -22.64
CA GLU A 279 -8.66 11.07 -24.02
C GLU A 279 -7.53 10.58 -24.93
N LYS A 280 -6.26 10.73 -24.48
CA LYS A 280 -5.09 10.23 -25.22
C LYS A 280 -5.04 8.71 -25.33
N ILE A 281 -5.65 7.98 -24.38
CA ILE A 281 -5.82 6.54 -24.50
C ILE A 281 -6.77 6.25 -25.66
N TYR A 282 -7.90 6.95 -25.78
CA TYR A 282 -8.89 6.73 -26.84
C TYR A 282 -8.43 7.16 -28.25
N GLU A 283 -7.44 8.03 -28.36
CA GLU A 283 -6.78 8.34 -29.65
C GLU A 283 -6.04 7.13 -30.26
N LYS A 284 -5.68 6.13 -29.44
CA LYS A 284 -4.82 5.01 -29.84
C LYS A 284 -5.59 3.71 -30.08
N GLY A 285 -5.85 3.41 -31.35
CA GLY A 285 -6.22 2.07 -31.84
C GLY A 285 -7.60 1.56 -31.42
N LYS A 286 -8.04 0.46 -32.04
CA LYS A 286 -9.31 -0.19 -31.71
C LYS A 286 -9.23 -0.93 -30.37
N ARG A 287 -10.32 -0.93 -29.61
CA ARG A 287 -10.52 -1.62 -28.33
C ARG A 287 -11.58 -2.72 -28.48
N PRO A 288 -11.73 -3.62 -27.49
CA PRO A 288 -12.88 -4.51 -27.46
C PRO A 288 -14.18 -3.72 -27.29
N ASP A 289 -15.27 -4.28 -27.81
CA ASP A 289 -16.62 -3.80 -27.54
C ASP A 289 -17.08 -4.28 -26.17
N MET A 290 -17.79 -3.42 -25.43
CA MET A 290 -18.41 -3.82 -24.17
C MET A 290 -19.70 -4.57 -24.43
N LYS A 291 -20.03 -5.50 -23.54
CA LYS A 291 -21.34 -6.17 -23.51
C LYS A 291 -22.32 -5.28 -22.77
N LYS A 292 -23.24 -4.65 -23.51
CA LYS A 292 -24.29 -3.80 -22.94
C LYS A 292 -25.63 -4.50 -23.04
N ALA A 293 -26.23 -4.84 -21.91
CA ALA A 293 -27.56 -5.45 -21.90
C ALA A 293 -28.62 -4.40 -22.26
N GLY A 294 -29.60 -4.80 -23.09
CA GLY A 294 -30.73 -3.96 -23.47
C GLY A 294 -31.78 -3.87 -22.37
N THR A 295 -32.01 -4.95 -21.63
CA THR A 295 -32.94 -5.01 -20.49
C THR A 295 -32.32 -5.66 -19.25
N LYS A 296 -32.95 -5.45 -18.08
CA LYS A 296 -32.52 -6.06 -16.80
C LYS A 296 -32.61 -7.59 -16.87
N GLU A 297 -33.69 -8.10 -17.46
CA GLU A 297 -33.97 -9.53 -17.60
C GLU A 297 -32.92 -10.20 -18.48
N GLU A 298 -32.54 -9.53 -19.57
CA GLU A 298 -31.46 -9.99 -20.45
C GLU A 298 -30.12 -10.02 -19.69
N ALA A 299 -29.80 -8.95 -18.98
CA ALA A 299 -28.58 -8.85 -18.18
C ALA A 299 -28.46 -10.01 -17.19
N PHE A 300 -29.53 -10.29 -16.46
CA PHE A 300 -29.57 -11.32 -15.44
C PHE A 300 -29.56 -12.73 -16.02
N SER A 301 -30.29 -12.97 -17.10
CA SER A 301 -30.28 -14.28 -17.77
C SER A 301 -28.88 -14.64 -18.29
N GLN A 302 -28.16 -13.66 -18.87
CA GLN A 302 -26.80 -13.85 -19.34
C GLN A 302 -25.82 -14.06 -18.17
N TRP A 303 -25.94 -13.26 -17.11
CA TRP A 303 -25.14 -13.42 -15.91
C TRP A 303 -25.36 -14.77 -15.23
N GLU A 304 -26.60 -15.23 -15.07
CA GLU A 304 -26.92 -16.53 -14.48
C GLU A 304 -26.31 -17.70 -15.26
N LYS A 305 -26.10 -17.56 -16.57
CA LYS A 305 -25.42 -18.55 -17.42
C LYS A 305 -23.89 -18.46 -17.39
N SER A 306 -23.30 -17.36 -16.92
CA SER A 306 -21.84 -17.18 -16.90
C SER A 306 -21.16 -17.91 -15.74
N SER A 307 -19.85 -18.15 -15.82
CA SER A 307 -19.07 -18.48 -14.62
C SER A 307 -19.00 -17.26 -13.69
N LYS A 308 -19.09 -17.49 -12.38
CA LYS A 308 -18.91 -16.47 -11.34
C LYS A 308 -17.57 -16.59 -10.61
N LYS A 309 -16.83 -17.66 -10.89
CA LYS A 309 -15.46 -17.83 -10.40
C LYS A 309 -14.52 -17.10 -11.34
N VAL A 310 -13.74 -16.20 -10.77
CA VAL A 310 -12.85 -15.29 -11.50
C VAL A 310 -11.54 -15.17 -10.73
N LYS A 311 -10.41 -15.06 -11.45
CA LYS A 311 -9.13 -14.70 -10.86
C LYS A 311 -8.69 -13.36 -11.44
N THR A 312 -8.52 -12.37 -10.58
CA THR A 312 -8.16 -11.02 -11.00
C THR A 312 -6.73 -10.97 -11.54
N VAL A 313 -6.42 -9.95 -12.33
CA VAL A 313 -5.07 -9.71 -12.87
C VAL A 313 -3.98 -9.61 -11.81
N ASP A 314 -4.32 -9.28 -10.56
CA ASP A 314 -3.40 -9.19 -9.43
C ASP A 314 -3.49 -10.40 -8.48
N GLY A 315 -4.12 -11.48 -8.95
CA GLY A 315 -4.04 -12.82 -8.37
C GLY A 315 -5.12 -13.16 -7.34
N ILE A 316 -6.13 -12.30 -7.14
CA ILE A 316 -7.20 -12.53 -6.17
C ILE A 316 -8.28 -13.41 -6.78
N GLU A 317 -8.67 -14.44 -6.07
CA GLU A 317 -9.73 -15.38 -6.44
C GLU A 317 -11.07 -14.90 -5.88
N TRP A 318 -12.07 -14.81 -6.76
CA TRP A 318 -13.42 -14.34 -6.47
C TRP A 318 -14.44 -15.43 -6.79
N ASP A 319 -15.48 -15.54 -5.96
CA ASP A 319 -16.73 -16.24 -6.27
C ASP A 319 -17.92 -15.27 -6.16
N LEU A 320 -18.41 -14.82 -7.31
CA LEU A 320 -19.48 -13.81 -7.40
C LEU A 320 -20.90 -14.41 -7.39
N SER A 321 -21.04 -15.71 -7.09
CA SER A 321 -22.31 -16.44 -7.20
C SER A 321 -23.43 -15.90 -6.32
N ASN A 322 -23.11 -15.48 -5.10
CA ASN A 322 -24.10 -15.11 -4.08
C ASN A 322 -24.36 -13.60 -3.95
N GLN A 323 -23.60 -12.75 -4.64
CA GLN A 323 -23.46 -11.34 -4.25
C GLN A 323 -24.02 -10.32 -5.26
N TRP A 324 -24.23 -10.74 -6.52
CA TRP A 324 -24.64 -9.83 -7.59
C TRP A 324 -26.05 -9.23 -7.42
N LYS A 325 -26.97 -9.92 -6.73
CA LYS A 325 -28.35 -9.45 -6.56
C LYS A 325 -28.40 -8.14 -5.76
N HIS A 326 -27.62 -8.05 -4.68
CA HIS A 326 -27.51 -6.85 -3.84
C HIS A 326 -26.94 -5.67 -4.62
N VAL A 327 -25.85 -5.89 -5.34
CA VAL A 327 -25.15 -4.86 -6.15
C VAL A 327 -26.07 -4.22 -7.20
N VAL A 328 -26.96 -5.01 -7.78
CA VAL A 328 -27.73 -4.59 -8.94
C VAL A 328 -29.17 -4.20 -8.60
N GLN A 329 -29.76 -4.75 -7.53
CA GLN A 329 -31.08 -4.34 -7.05
C GLN A 329 -31.02 -2.99 -6.32
N GLU A 330 -30.00 -2.76 -5.49
CA GLU A 330 -29.89 -1.50 -4.74
C GLU A 330 -29.54 -0.29 -5.62
N HIS A 331 -28.75 -0.49 -6.68
CA HIS A 331 -28.37 0.55 -7.64
C HIS A 331 -29.12 0.43 -8.97
N ALA A 332 -30.32 -0.18 -8.96
CA ALA A 332 -31.12 -0.41 -10.16
C ALA A 332 -31.52 0.90 -10.88
N THR A 333 -31.60 2.01 -10.16
CA THR A 333 -31.92 3.37 -10.67
C THR A 333 -30.77 3.97 -11.47
N GLU A 334 -29.52 3.60 -11.17
CA GLU A 334 -28.31 4.06 -11.85
C GLU A 334 -27.99 3.24 -13.11
N ASN A 335 -28.83 2.27 -13.47
CA ASN A 335 -28.65 1.39 -14.63
C ASN A 335 -27.32 0.60 -14.67
N ARG A 336 -26.70 0.36 -13.50
CA ARG A 336 -25.44 -0.41 -13.38
C ARG A 336 -25.55 -1.84 -13.92
N TRP A 337 -26.75 -2.41 -13.92
CA TRP A 337 -27.09 -3.71 -14.52
C TRP A 337 -26.66 -3.83 -15.99
N LYS A 338 -26.60 -2.72 -16.74
CA LYS A 338 -26.21 -2.72 -18.16
C LYS A 338 -24.80 -3.29 -18.40
N TYR A 339 -23.94 -3.20 -17.39
CA TYR A 339 -22.53 -3.56 -17.49
C TYR A 339 -22.16 -4.88 -16.81
N ILE A 340 -23.11 -5.56 -16.16
CA ILE A 340 -22.84 -6.76 -15.34
C ILE A 340 -22.14 -7.87 -16.13
N ASN A 341 -22.44 -8.00 -17.42
CA ASN A 341 -21.86 -9.02 -18.29
C ASN A 341 -20.40 -8.73 -18.69
N ASN A 342 -19.84 -7.59 -18.27
CA ASN A 342 -18.43 -7.25 -18.41
C ASN A 342 -17.59 -7.61 -17.17
N VAL A 343 -18.19 -7.92 -16.01
CA VAL A 343 -17.46 -8.11 -14.73
C VAL A 343 -16.28 -9.08 -14.89
N LYS A 344 -16.50 -10.25 -15.50
CA LYS A 344 -15.44 -11.24 -15.71
C LYS A 344 -14.29 -10.68 -16.54
N ASP A 345 -14.60 -10.02 -17.65
CA ASP A 345 -13.60 -9.46 -18.55
C ASP A 345 -12.85 -8.27 -17.90
N VAL A 346 -13.55 -7.43 -17.14
CA VAL A 346 -12.95 -6.32 -16.38
C VAL A 346 -11.96 -6.84 -15.33
N LEU A 347 -12.26 -7.95 -14.66
CA LEU A 347 -11.42 -8.52 -13.60
C LEU A 347 -10.24 -9.36 -14.14
N GLU A 348 -10.45 -10.15 -15.19
CA GLU A 348 -9.41 -11.05 -15.74
C GLU A 348 -8.48 -10.34 -16.73
N ASN A 349 -8.97 -9.31 -17.42
CA ASN A 349 -8.27 -8.61 -18.49
C ASN A 349 -8.30 -7.08 -18.24
N THR A 350 -8.05 -6.69 -16.99
CA THR A 350 -7.97 -5.29 -16.56
C THR A 350 -6.79 -4.57 -17.21
N ASP A 351 -6.98 -3.31 -17.60
CA ASP A 351 -5.89 -2.45 -18.08
C ASP A 351 -5.19 -1.71 -16.92
N GLU A 352 -5.94 -1.27 -15.90
CA GLU A 352 -5.35 -0.61 -14.74
C GLU A 352 -6.04 -1.04 -13.44
N VAL A 353 -5.26 -1.32 -12.40
CA VAL A 353 -5.76 -1.58 -11.05
C VAL A 353 -5.31 -0.47 -10.13
N TRP A 354 -6.27 0.18 -9.47
CA TRP A 354 -6.05 1.27 -8.54
C TRP A 354 -6.55 0.90 -7.15
N SER A 355 -5.85 1.39 -6.12
CA SER A 355 -6.35 1.38 -4.76
C SER A 355 -6.29 2.78 -4.18
N ALA A 356 -7.30 3.17 -3.41
CA ALA A 356 -7.35 4.49 -2.82
C ALA A 356 -7.97 4.43 -1.43
N ARG A 357 -7.28 5.04 -0.48
CA ARG A 357 -7.81 5.34 0.84
C ARG A 357 -8.67 6.60 0.76
N GLU A 358 -9.92 6.51 1.20
CA GLU A 358 -10.92 7.57 1.08
C GLU A 358 -11.75 7.67 2.37
N ILE A 359 -12.22 8.87 2.70
CA ILE A 359 -13.15 9.08 3.82
C ILE A 359 -14.57 8.79 3.33
N ALA A 360 -15.18 7.74 3.85
CA ALA A 360 -16.57 7.41 3.59
C ALA A 360 -17.53 8.46 4.21
N PRO A 361 -18.80 8.54 3.75
CA PRO A 361 -19.77 9.53 4.26
C PRO A 361 -19.98 9.51 5.77
N ASN A 362 -19.70 8.38 6.43
CA ASN A 362 -19.77 8.22 7.88
C ASN A 362 -18.51 8.72 8.62
N GLY A 363 -17.59 9.39 7.92
CA GLY A 363 -16.32 9.91 8.44
C GLY A 363 -15.23 8.86 8.66
N LYS A 364 -15.51 7.57 8.38
CA LYS A 364 -14.52 6.50 8.52
C LYS A 364 -13.64 6.43 7.28
N GLU A 365 -12.37 6.19 7.51
CA GLU A 365 -11.44 5.87 6.44
C GLU A 365 -11.69 4.45 5.92
N ARG A 366 -11.79 4.32 4.60
CA ARG A 366 -12.00 3.06 3.87
C ARG A 366 -10.97 2.94 2.76
N VAL A 367 -10.65 1.71 2.38
CA VAL A 367 -9.78 1.42 1.24
C VAL A 367 -10.64 0.87 0.13
N PHE A 368 -10.70 1.58 -1.00
CA PHE A 368 -11.37 1.13 -2.20
C PHE A 368 -10.37 0.55 -3.19
N LYS A 369 -10.80 -0.46 -3.92
CA LYS A 369 -10.04 -1.02 -5.04
C LYS A 369 -10.86 -0.99 -6.31
N ARG A 370 -10.22 -0.62 -7.41
CA ARG A 370 -10.83 -0.35 -8.72
C ARG A 370 -10.07 -1.07 -9.82
N TYR A 371 -10.78 -1.85 -10.62
CA TYR A 371 -10.28 -2.46 -11.85
C TYR A 371 -10.88 -1.68 -13.02
N VAL A 372 -10.02 -1.05 -13.82
CA VAL A 372 -10.42 -0.22 -14.96
C VAL A 372 -10.07 -0.96 -16.24
N LYS A 373 -11.07 -1.13 -17.10
CA LYS A 373 -10.89 -1.69 -18.44
C LYS A 373 -11.43 -0.74 -19.49
N TYR A 374 -10.64 -0.45 -20.52
CA TYR A 374 -10.97 0.45 -21.61
C TYR A 374 -11.63 -0.32 -22.77
N TYR A 375 -12.92 -0.06 -23.00
CA TYR A 375 -13.67 -0.52 -24.17
C TYR A 375 -13.77 0.59 -25.23
N ASN A 376 -14.27 0.29 -26.43
CA ASN A 376 -14.38 1.27 -27.53
C ASN A 376 -15.16 2.55 -27.18
N GLU A 377 -16.26 2.44 -26.42
CA GLU A 377 -17.08 3.62 -26.07
C GLU A 377 -16.48 4.41 -24.90
N LYS A 378 -16.14 3.71 -23.82
CA LYS A 378 -15.75 4.30 -22.51
C LYS A 378 -15.19 3.22 -21.59
N PRO A 379 -14.41 3.60 -20.55
CA PRO A 379 -13.92 2.62 -19.60
C PRO A 379 -15.06 2.12 -18.71
N VAL A 380 -14.96 0.84 -18.34
CA VAL A 380 -15.82 0.19 -17.34
C VAL A 380 -14.96 -0.13 -16.12
N ILE A 381 -15.51 0.16 -14.95
CA ILE A 381 -14.84 0.12 -13.66
C ILE A 381 -15.58 -0.87 -12.77
N PHE A 382 -14.88 -1.88 -12.28
CA PHE A 382 -15.32 -2.69 -11.14
C PHE A 382 -14.68 -2.12 -9.87
N SER A 383 -15.46 -1.81 -8.86
CA SER A 383 -15.00 -1.18 -7.62
C SER A 383 -15.57 -1.86 -6.39
N TYR A 384 -14.79 -2.01 -5.32
CA TYR A 384 -15.28 -2.51 -4.04
C TYR A 384 -14.57 -1.85 -2.85
N ASP A 385 -15.23 -1.81 -1.70
CA ASP A 385 -14.62 -1.47 -0.41
C ASP A 385 -13.94 -2.72 0.17
N VAL A 386 -12.66 -2.64 0.50
CA VAL A 386 -11.89 -3.75 1.10
C VAL A 386 -12.51 -4.20 2.43
N ASP A 387 -13.21 -3.33 3.14
CA ASP A 387 -13.93 -3.71 4.36
C ASP A 387 -15.19 -4.53 4.10
N GLU A 388 -15.83 -4.32 2.95
CA GLU A 388 -17.15 -4.82 2.56
C GLU A 388 -17.09 -5.30 1.09
N PRO A 389 -16.27 -6.34 0.78
CA PRO A 389 -16.01 -6.76 -0.59
C PRO A 389 -17.24 -7.34 -1.30
N ASP A 390 -18.24 -7.76 -0.54
CA ASP A 390 -19.56 -8.20 -0.99
C ASP A 390 -20.41 -7.07 -1.60
N LYS A 391 -20.12 -5.82 -1.26
CA LYS A 391 -20.77 -4.62 -1.80
C LYS A 391 -20.00 -4.00 -2.97
N TRP A 392 -19.42 -4.86 -3.81
CA TRP A 392 -18.77 -4.41 -5.04
C TRP A 392 -19.77 -3.74 -5.99
N THR A 393 -19.27 -3.05 -7.00
CA THR A 393 -20.10 -2.44 -8.02
C THR A 393 -19.39 -2.35 -9.37
N ILE A 394 -20.17 -2.20 -10.44
CA ILE A 394 -19.67 -2.01 -11.80
C ILE A 394 -20.39 -0.84 -12.47
N TYR A 395 -19.63 0.05 -13.08
CA TYR A 395 -20.14 1.25 -13.75
C TYR A 395 -19.16 1.71 -14.83
N ASP A 396 -19.60 2.62 -15.68
CA ASP A 396 -18.79 3.28 -16.68
C ASP A 396 -18.32 4.68 -16.21
N ALA A 397 -17.27 5.20 -16.84
CA ALA A 397 -16.91 6.60 -16.60
C ALA A 397 -17.96 7.56 -17.18
N GLU A 398 -18.32 8.57 -16.39
CA GLU A 398 -19.22 9.65 -16.79
C GLU A 398 -18.48 10.68 -17.66
N VAL A 399 -19.19 11.22 -18.66
CA VAL A 399 -18.72 12.32 -19.52
C VAL A 399 -19.61 13.55 -19.29
N ASP A 400 -19.02 14.75 -19.28
CA ASP A 400 -19.81 15.99 -19.33
C ASP A 400 -20.48 16.19 -20.69
N GLU A 401 -21.31 17.23 -20.74
CA GLU A 401 -21.93 17.81 -21.92
C GLU A 401 -20.94 18.14 -23.06
N THR A 402 -19.63 18.27 -22.77
CA THR A 402 -18.58 18.51 -23.77
C THR A 402 -17.94 17.21 -24.29
N GLY A 403 -18.41 16.05 -23.82
CA GLY A 403 -17.84 14.74 -24.14
C GLY A 403 -16.51 14.46 -23.44
N LYS A 404 -16.10 15.30 -22.49
CA LYS A 404 -14.90 15.07 -21.66
C LYS A 404 -15.28 14.28 -20.42
N TYR A 405 -14.41 13.39 -19.96
CA TYR A 405 -14.68 12.65 -18.73
C TYR A 405 -14.72 13.60 -17.52
N THR A 406 -15.80 13.58 -16.71
CA THR A 406 -16.06 14.60 -15.67
C THR A 406 -15.56 14.30 -14.25
N LYS A 407 -15.19 15.38 -13.56
CA LYS A 407 -14.46 15.43 -12.28
C LYS A 407 -15.12 14.81 -11.05
N LEU A 408 -16.43 14.59 -10.98
CA LEU A 408 -17.04 13.93 -9.81
C LEU A 408 -16.62 12.45 -9.71
N ARG A 409 -16.23 11.84 -10.85
CA ARG A 409 -15.73 10.45 -10.96
C ARG A 409 -14.33 10.31 -11.57
N ASN A 410 -13.64 11.39 -11.99
CA ASN A 410 -12.24 11.33 -12.43
C ASN A 410 -11.23 10.87 -11.33
N ASN A 411 -11.72 10.42 -10.18
CA ASN A 411 -10.98 9.66 -9.15
C ASN A 411 -10.73 8.18 -9.52
N ILE A 412 -11.19 7.69 -10.67
CA ILE A 412 -10.96 6.28 -11.07
C ILE A 412 -9.47 5.95 -11.24
N ARG A 413 -8.65 6.94 -11.61
CA ARG A 413 -7.20 6.83 -11.81
C ARG A 413 -6.42 7.69 -10.81
N ARG A 414 -6.91 7.65 -9.56
CA ARG A 414 -6.37 8.35 -8.39
C ARG A 414 -6.12 7.35 -7.27
N GLY A 415 -5.02 7.55 -6.55
CA GLY A 415 -4.59 6.73 -5.43
C GLY A 415 -3.24 6.10 -5.72
N VAL A 416 -3.07 4.84 -5.34
CA VAL A 416 -1.90 4.04 -5.65
C VAL A 416 -2.19 3.12 -6.84
N LEU A 417 -1.29 3.12 -7.81
CA LEU A 417 -1.38 2.24 -8.98
C LEU A 417 -0.87 0.85 -8.59
N ILE A 418 -1.75 -0.15 -8.57
CA ILE A 418 -1.41 -1.54 -8.19
C ILE A 418 -0.89 -2.34 -9.38
N LYS A 419 -1.46 -2.10 -10.56
CA LYS A 419 -1.09 -2.77 -11.81
C LYS A 419 -1.48 -1.91 -13.01
N ARG A 420 -0.70 -2.04 -14.08
CA ARG A 420 -0.91 -1.44 -15.40
C ARG A 420 -0.50 -2.45 -16.47
#